data_AF-G9M9N6-F1
#
_entry.id   AF-G9M9N6-F1
#
_cell.length_a   1.000
_cell.length_b   1.000
_cell.length_c   1.000
_cell.angle_alpha   90.00
_cell.angle_beta   90.00
_cell.angle_gamma   90.00
#
_symmetry.space_group_name_H-M   'P 1'
#
loop_
_entity.id
_entity.type
_entity.pdbx_description
1 polymer ?
#
loop_
_entity_poly.entity_id
_entity_poly.type
_entity_poly.pdbx_seq_one_letter_code
_entity_poly.pdbx_strand_id
1 'polypeptide(L)'
;FPVIDTIIGKDARNPTDEEIKLLEKDPYYSRLVKSFIPLQYAANVYACYLTSRKTTSFIDKILLGVSMGAISGIAINTAHELSHKHDRIDHILSHLALVPTGYNHFRIEHPYGHHKRAATPEDPASSRMGETFYEFWPRTVVGSFKSAIEIEKNRLKRKGKEFWSAHNELLQGWGMSAAFHASM
;
A
#
# COMPACT_ATOMS: atom_id res chain seq x y z
N PHE A 1 20.17 8.50 9.60
CA PHE A 1 19.32 9.56 9.04
C PHE A 1 19.49 10.92 9.71
N PRO A 2 19.30 11.11 11.04
CA PRO A 2 19.30 12.47 11.62
C PRO A 2 20.63 13.24 11.54
N VAL A 3 21.79 12.56 11.57
CA VAL A 3 23.10 13.24 11.49
C VAL A 3 23.35 13.84 10.10
N ILE A 4 22.98 13.13 9.04
CA ILE A 4 23.16 13.60 7.66
C ILE A 4 22.24 14.79 7.38
N ASP A 5 20.97 14.70 7.80
CA ASP A 5 20.01 15.81 7.67
C ASP A 5 20.47 17.05 8.45
N THR A 6 21.14 16.85 9.59
CA THR A 6 21.72 17.97 10.38
C THR A 6 22.91 18.62 9.66
N ILE A 7 23.74 17.83 8.98
CA ILE A 7 24.91 18.33 8.24
C ILE A 7 24.49 19.04 6.95
N ILE A 8 23.55 18.48 6.20
CA ILE A 8 23.05 19.07 4.94
C ILE A 8 22.20 20.31 5.24
N GLY A 9 21.52 20.34 6.39
CA GLY A 9 20.62 21.42 6.78
C GLY A 9 19.22 21.26 6.19
N LYS A 10 18.31 22.13 6.62
CA LYS A 10 16.92 22.14 6.13
C LYS A 10 16.82 23.06 4.92
N ASP A 11 16.31 22.54 3.81
CA ASP A 11 15.88 23.38 2.70
C ASP A 11 14.46 23.90 2.99
N ALA A 12 14.31 25.22 3.07
CA ALA A 12 13.02 25.88 3.28
C ALA A 12 12.38 26.34 1.96
N ARG A 13 13.03 26.10 0.82
CA ARG A 13 12.53 26.50 -0.49
C ARG A 13 11.42 25.56 -0.93
N ASN A 14 10.23 26.11 -1.15
CA ASN A 14 9.20 25.43 -1.92
C ASN A 14 9.45 25.63 -3.42
N PRO A 15 9.29 24.60 -4.25
CA PRO A 15 9.39 24.74 -5.70
C PRO A 15 8.30 25.67 -6.22
N THR A 16 8.62 26.44 -7.25
CA THR A 16 7.66 27.25 -7.99
C THR A 16 6.70 26.37 -8.80
N ASP A 17 5.55 26.90 -9.23
CA ASP A 17 4.58 26.15 -10.04
C ASP A 17 5.19 25.58 -11.35
N GLU A 18 6.17 26.27 -11.93
CA GLU A 18 6.90 25.80 -13.11
C GLU A 18 7.82 24.63 -12.77
N GLU A 19 8.54 24.71 -11.65
CA GLU A 19 9.38 23.64 -11.15
C GLU A 19 8.56 22.40 -10.80
N ILE A 20 7.37 22.57 -10.18
CA ILE A 20 6.44 21.47 -9.91
C ILE A 20 6.07 20.76 -11.23
N LYS A 21 5.67 21.51 -12.26
CA LYS A 21 5.33 20.93 -13.57
C LYS A 21 6.50 20.20 -14.24
N LEU A 22 7.72 20.67 -14.03
CA LEU A 22 8.93 20.00 -14.54
C LEU A 22 9.23 18.72 -13.76
N LEU A 23 9.13 18.78 -12.43
CA LEU A 23 9.34 17.64 -11.54
C LEU A 23 8.30 16.54 -11.74
N GLU A 24 7.03 16.91 -11.96
CA GLU A 24 5.96 15.95 -12.30
C GLU A 24 6.24 15.19 -13.61
N LYS A 25 6.94 15.82 -14.55
CA LYS A 25 7.35 15.19 -15.81
C LYS A 25 8.63 14.38 -15.70
N ASP A 26 9.40 14.53 -14.62
CA ASP A 26 10.63 13.77 -14.44
C ASP A 26 10.31 12.30 -14.09
N PRO A 27 10.65 11.34 -14.97
CA PRO A 27 10.38 9.94 -14.71
C PRO A 27 11.31 9.35 -13.64
N TYR A 28 12.32 10.08 -13.14
CA TYR A 28 13.24 9.60 -12.11
C TYR A 28 12.52 9.07 -10.87
N TYR A 29 11.68 9.89 -10.24
CA TYR A 29 10.97 9.52 -9.02
C TYR A 29 9.97 8.39 -9.27
N SER A 30 9.22 8.45 -10.38
CA SER A 30 8.28 7.39 -10.75
C SER A 30 8.99 6.05 -10.97
N ARG A 31 10.16 6.05 -11.64
CA ARG A 31 10.97 4.84 -11.85
C ARG A 31 11.46 4.24 -10.54
N LEU A 32 11.94 5.06 -9.61
CA LEU A 32 12.37 4.60 -8.29
C LEU A 32 11.22 3.92 -7.53
N VAL A 33 10.07 4.58 -7.44
CA VAL A 33 8.87 4.04 -6.76
C VAL A 33 8.46 2.71 -7.40
N LYS A 34 8.39 2.64 -8.74
CA LYS A 34 8.00 1.42 -9.45
C LYS A 34 9.02 0.29 -9.32
N SER A 35 10.31 0.60 -9.24
CA SER A 35 11.39 -0.38 -9.11
C SER A 35 11.37 -1.14 -7.78
N PHE A 36 10.73 -0.58 -6.74
CA PHE A 36 10.56 -1.26 -5.47
C PHE A 36 9.78 -2.58 -5.61
N ILE A 37 8.77 -2.61 -6.49
CA ILE A 37 7.87 -3.77 -6.65
C ILE A 37 8.60 -5.03 -7.11
N PRO A 38 9.35 -5.06 -8.23
CA PRO A 38 10.08 -6.26 -8.62
C PRO A 38 11.10 -6.70 -7.57
N LEU A 39 11.73 -5.76 -6.85
CA LEU A 39 12.66 -6.09 -5.76
C LEU A 39 11.94 -6.73 -4.57
N GLN A 40 10.77 -6.23 -4.19
CA GLN A 40 9.93 -6.82 -3.14
C GLN A 40 9.52 -8.26 -3.50
N TYR A 41 9.14 -8.50 -4.75
CA TYR A 41 8.78 -9.85 -5.20
C TYR A 41 9.98 -10.79 -5.24
N ALA A 42 11.13 -10.33 -5.73
CA ALA A 42 12.37 -11.08 -5.70
C ALA A 42 12.77 -11.45 -4.25
N ALA A 43 12.64 -10.50 -3.32
CA ALA A 43 12.90 -10.74 -1.91
C ALA A 43 11.93 -11.78 -1.30
N ASN A 44 10.64 -11.71 -1.61
CA ASN A 44 9.66 -12.70 -1.13
C ASN A 44 9.95 -14.11 -1.68
N VAL A 45 10.20 -14.25 -2.98
CA VAL A 45 10.56 -15.52 -3.61
C VAL A 45 11.83 -16.09 -2.98
N TYR A 46 12.85 -15.24 -2.81
CA TYR A 46 14.11 -15.66 -2.22
C TYR A 46 13.95 -16.06 -0.75
N ALA A 47 13.17 -15.32 0.04
CA ALA A 47 12.87 -15.67 1.42
C ALA A 47 12.11 -17.00 1.53
N CYS A 48 11.16 -17.26 0.63
CA CYS A 48 10.49 -18.56 0.56
C CYS A 48 11.48 -19.68 0.23
N TYR A 49 12.33 -19.48 -0.78
CA TYR A 49 13.41 -20.42 -1.10
C TYR A 49 14.32 -20.70 0.09
N LEU A 50 14.77 -19.67 0.81
CA LEU A 50 15.61 -19.86 1.99
C LEU A 50 14.87 -20.66 3.06
N THR A 51 13.60 -20.37 3.29
CA THR A 51 12.75 -21.02 4.30
C THR A 51 12.47 -22.50 3.99
N SER A 52 12.42 -22.89 2.72
CA SER A 52 12.14 -24.26 2.29
C SER A 52 13.33 -25.22 2.46
N ARG A 53 14.55 -24.70 2.60
CA ARG A 53 15.75 -25.52 2.79
C ARG A 53 15.71 -26.25 4.14
N LYS A 54 16.06 -27.54 4.13
CA LYS A 54 16.16 -28.36 5.35
C LYS A 54 17.17 -27.83 6.37
N THR A 55 18.17 -27.08 5.91
CA THR A 55 19.24 -26.51 6.73
C THR A 55 18.87 -25.20 7.41
N THR A 56 17.75 -24.58 7.04
CA THR A 56 17.34 -23.30 7.62
C THR A 56 16.71 -23.55 8.99
N SER A 57 17.32 -22.98 10.03
CA SER A 57 16.88 -23.17 11.42
C SER A 57 15.51 -22.52 11.66
N PHE A 58 14.79 -22.95 12.70
CA PHE A 58 13.50 -22.35 13.05
C PHE A 58 13.61 -20.85 13.36
N ILE A 59 14.70 -20.44 14.03
CA ILE A 59 14.96 -19.03 14.35
C ILE A 59 15.16 -18.22 13.07
N ASP A 60 15.93 -18.73 12.10
CA ASP A 60 16.13 -18.03 10.82
C ASP A 60 14.80 -17.85 10.07
N LYS A 61 13.90 -18.84 10.13
CA LYS A 61 12.56 -18.73 9.52
C LYS A 61 11.73 -17.61 10.16
N ILE A 62 11.77 -17.48 11.49
CA ILE A 62 11.11 -16.38 12.20
C ILE A 62 11.71 -15.04 11.78
N LEU A 63 13.04 -14.91 11.80
CA LEU A 63 13.73 -13.66 11.46
C LEU A 63 13.49 -13.25 10.00
N LEU A 64 13.47 -14.22 9.07
CA LEU A 64 13.08 -14.01 7.68
C LEU A 64 11.63 -13.55 7.58
N GLY A 65 10.71 -14.20 8.30
CA GLY A 65 9.30 -13.81 8.34
C GLY A 65 9.08 -12.37 8.84
N VAL A 66 9.73 -11.99 9.94
CA VAL A 66 9.67 -10.63 10.49
C VAL A 66 10.25 -9.62 9.50
N SER A 67 11.40 -9.94 8.89
CA SER A 67 12.07 -9.08 7.92
C SER A 67 11.20 -8.86 6.67
N MET A 68 10.59 -9.93 6.14
CA MET A 68 9.69 -9.84 4.99
C MET A 68 8.38 -9.12 5.34
N GLY A 69 7.88 -9.29 6.57
CA GLY A 69 6.77 -8.50 7.09
C GLY A 69 7.08 -7.00 7.10
N ALA A 70 8.26 -6.61 7.58
CA ALA A 70 8.70 -5.22 7.58
C ALA A 70 8.86 -4.66 6.14
N ILE A 71 9.52 -5.39 5.23
CA ILE A 71 9.66 -4.98 3.83
C ILE A 71 8.29 -4.80 3.16
N SER A 72 7.37 -5.75 3.38
CA SER A 72 6.03 -5.69 2.80
C SER A 72 5.20 -4.57 3.43
N GLY A 73 5.41 -4.24 4.71
CA GLY A 73 4.84 -3.06 5.35
C GLY A 73 5.33 -1.75 4.72
N ILE A 74 6.63 -1.64 4.43
CA ILE A 74 7.21 -0.48 3.73
C ILE A 74 6.60 -0.32 2.32
N ALA A 75 6.25 -1.42 1.66
CA ALA A 75 5.60 -1.41 0.34
C ALA A 75 4.27 -0.65 0.32
N ILE A 76 3.60 -0.48 1.47
CA ILE A 76 2.37 0.31 1.56
C ILE A 76 2.62 1.77 1.16
N ASN A 77 3.82 2.32 1.40
CA ASN A 77 4.18 3.67 0.94
C ASN A 77 4.27 3.74 -0.59
N THR A 78 4.86 2.72 -1.23
CA THR A 78 4.88 2.58 -2.69
C THR A 78 3.46 2.48 -3.24
N ALA A 79 2.61 1.67 -2.60
CA ALA A 79 1.21 1.54 -2.97
C ALA A 79 0.43 2.85 -2.80
N HIS A 80 0.70 3.60 -1.73
CA HIS A 80 0.12 4.91 -1.45
C HIS A 80 0.41 5.87 -2.62
N GLU A 81 1.68 6.07 -2.97
CA GLU A 81 2.06 6.96 -4.06
C GLU A 81 1.40 6.57 -5.39
N LEU A 82 1.41 5.27 -5.72
CA LEU A 82 0.84 4.76 -6.97
C LEU A 82 -0.69 4.78 -6.99
N SER A 83 -1.35 4.70 -5.83
CA SER A 83 -2.82 4.75 -5.73
C SER A 83 -3.42 6.11 -6.07
N HIS A 84 -2.62 7.18 -5.97
CA HIS A 84 -3.01 8.54 -6.31
C HIS A 84 -2.77 8.91 -7.77
N LYS A 85 -2.05 8.07 -8.53
CA LYS A 85 -1.79 8.34 -9.95
C LYS A 85 -3.02 8.03 -10.80
N HIS A 86 -3.18 8.73 -11.91
CA HIS A 86 -4.35 8.59 -12.78
C HIS A 86 -4.25 7.34 -13.69
N ASP A 87 -3.04 6.89 -13.98
CA ASP A 87 -2.80 5.82 -14.95
C ASP A 87 -3.21 4.45 -14.42
N ARG A 88 -3.87 3.67 -15.27
CA ARG A 88 -4.32 2.31 -14.93
C ARG A 88 -3.16 1.39 -14.55
N ILE A 89 -1.99 1.57 -15.17
CA ILE A 89 -0.80 0.78 -14.84
C ILE A 89 -0.36 1.05 -13.41
N ASP A 90 -0.39 2.30 -12.96
CA ASP A 90 0.01 2.67 -11.60
C ASP A 90 -0.96 2.08 -10.57
N HIS A 91 -2.26 2.05 -10.87
CA HIS A 91 -3.23 1.35 -10.02
C HIS A 91 -2.97 -0.17 -9.92
N ILE A 92 -2.60 -0.82 -11.02
CA ILE A 92 -2.22 -2.24 -11.00
C ILE A 92 -0.95 -2.44 -10.17
N LEU A 93 0.05 -1.58 -10.35
CA LEU A 93 1.29 -1.62 -9.58
C LEU A 93 1.04 -1.36 -8.08
N SER A 94 0.09 -0.48 -7.73
CA SER A 94 -0.36 -0.26 -6.35
C SER A 94 -0.96 -1.53 -5.74
N HIS A 95 -1.81 -2.25 -6.48
CA HIS A 95 -2.31 -3.56 -6.05
C HIS A 95 -1.17 -4.58 -5.86
N LEU A 96 -0.24 -4.68 -6.81
CA LEU A 96 0.89 -5.60 -6.73
C LEU A 96 1.79 -5.30 -5.51
N ALA A 97 2.02 -4.02 -5.17
CA ALA A 97 2.78 -3.67 -3.96
C ALA A 97 2.10 -4.16 -2.66
N LEU A 98 0.76 -4.20 -2.65
CA LEU A 98 -0.06 -4.65 -1.51
C LEU A 98 -0.32 -6.17 -1.49
N VAL A 99 0.03 -6.89 -2.56
CA VAL A 99 -0.23 -8.32 -2.66
C VAL A 99 0.38 -9.12 -1.50
N PRO A 100 1.68 -8.94 -1.15
CA PRO A 100 2.31 -9.71 -0.07
C PRO A 100 1.77 -9.40 1.33
N THR A 101 1.15 -8.23 1.55
CA THR A 101 0.52 -7.90 2.84
C THR A 101 -0.94 -8.33 2.93
N GLY A 102 -1.56 -8.73 1.81
CA GLY A 102 -3.00 -8.98 1.74
C GLY A 102 -3.86 -7.72 1.92
N TYR A 103 -3.26 -6.52 2.00
CA TYR A 103 -3.95 -5.28 2.38
C TYR A 103 -4.48 -4.50 1.17
N ASN A 104 -4.92 -5.22 0.14
CA ASN A 104 -5.27 -4.69 -1.18
C ASN A 104 -6.44 -3.70 -1.17
N HIS A 105 -7.31 -3.74 -0.16
CA HIS A 105 -8.40 -2.77 -0.03
C HIS A 105 -7.90 -1.34 0.21
N PHE A 106 -6.68 -1.16 0.71
CA PHE A 106 -6.05 0.16 0.90
C PHE A 106 -5.97 0.98 -0.39
N ARG A 107 -5.71 0.35 -1.54
CA ARG A 107 -5.66 1.06 -2.84
C ARG A 107 -6.96 1.81 -3.15
N ILE A 108 -8.09 1.30 -2.66
CA ILE A 108 -9.41 1.91 -2.85
C ILE A 108 -9.76 2.82 -1.68
N GLU A 109 -9.57 2.32 -0.45
CA GLU A 109 -9.94 3.02 0.77
C GLU A 109 -9.19 4.34 0.92
N HIS A 110 -7.88 4.33 0.69
CA HIS A 110 -7.04 5.47 0.98
C HIS A 110 -7.37 6.70 0.12
N PRO A 111 -7.28 6.64 -1.24
CA PRO A 111 -7.54 7.82 -2.07
C PRO A 111 -9.01 8.25 -2.08
N TYR A 112 -9.96 7.31 -2.02
CA TYR A 112 -11.39 7.61 -2.19
C TYR A 112 -12.17 7.67 -0.88
N GLY A 113 -11.58 7.21 0.22
CA GLY A 113 -12.13 7.17 1.57
C GLY A 113 -11.40 8.13 2.49
N HIS A 114 -10.23 7.73 2.99
CA HIS A 114 -9.44 8.50 3.95
C HIS A 114 -9.16 9.92 3.45
N HIS A 115 -8.55 10.10 2.27
CA HIS A 115 -8.25 11.44 1.74
C HIS A 115 -9.49 12.32 1.57
N LYS A 116 -10.62 11.72 1.24
CA LYS A 116 -11.89 12.44 1.07
C LYS A 116 -12.51 12.89 2.40
N ARG A 117 -12.26 12.13 3.48
CA ARG A 117 -12.91 12.30 4.79
C ARG A 117 -11.92 12.53 5.92
N ALA A 118 -10.68 12.89 5.61
CA ALA A 118 -9.60 12.98 6.57
C ALA A 118 -9.99 13.91 7.74
N ALA A 119 -9.69 13.47 8.95
CA ALA A 119 -10.04 14.14 10.21
C ALA A 119 -11.55 14.36 10.45
N THR A 120 -12.44 13.61 9.78
CA THR A 120 -13.88 13.58 10.10
C THR A 120 -14.29 12.31 10.86
N PRO A 121 -15.45 12.30 11.55
CA PRO A 121 -15.92 11.12 12.28
C PRO A 121 -16.11 9.86 11.43
N GLU A 122 -16.35 10.03 10.13
CA GLU A 122 -16.58 8.97 9.14
C GLU A 122 -15.28 8.36 8.60
N ASP A 123 -14.12 8.92 8.91
CA ASP A 123 -12.83 8.37 8.50
C ASP A 123 -12.31 7.35 9.54
N PRO A 124 -12.22 6.06 9.18
CA PRO A 124 -11.68 5.06 10.08
C PRO A 124 -10.18 5.22 10.33
N ALA A 125 -9.43 5.88 9.45
CA ALA A 125 -7.98 6.03 9.52
C ALA A 125 -7.52 7.27 10.32
N SER A 126 -8.43 8.18 10.67
CA SER A 126 -8.13 9.29 11.58
C SER A 126 -8.36 8.89 13.04
N SER A 127 -7.37 9.14 13.90
CA SER A 127 -7.49 8.93 15.35
C SER A 127 -8.42 9.98 15.97
N ARG A 128 -9.26 9.55 16.92
CA ARG A 128 -10.13 10.46 17.67
C ARG A 128 -9.38 11.09 18.83
N MET A 129 -9.81 12.28 19.25
CA MET A 129 -9.25 12.92 20.44
C MET A 129 -9.44 12.02 21.67
N GLY A 130 -8.34 11.74 22.39
CA GLY A 130 -8.34 10.88 23.58
C GLY A 130 -8.38 9.37 23.30
N GLU A 131 -8.37 8.95 22.03
CA GLU A 131 -8.36 7.52 21.66
C GLU A 131 -6.98 6.91 21.86
N THR A 132 -6.92 5.77 22.56
CA THR A 132 -5.68 5.01 22.72
C THR A 132 -5.35 4.22 21.45
N PHE A 133 -4.09 3.84 21.30
CA PHE A 133 -3.66 2.97 20.19
C PHE A 133 -4.49 1.67 20.09
N TYR A 134 -4.81 1.05 21.23
CA TYR A 134 -5.51 -0.23 21.27
C TYR A 134 -7.01 -0.12 20.95
N GLU A 135 -7.61 1.06 21.12
CA GLU A 135 -8.95 1.35 20.63
C GLU A 135 -8.93 1.70 19.13
N PHE A 136 -7.93 2.49 18.72
CA PHE A 136 -7.74 2.93 17.34
C PHE A 136 -7.50 1.74 16.39
N TRP A 137 -6.56 0.85 16.73
CA TRP A 137 -6.08 -0.20 15.82
C TRP A 137 -7.19 -1.13 15.28
N PRO A 138 -8.03 -1.78 16.12
CA PRO A 138 -9.11 -2.61 15.60
C PRO A 138 -10.17 -1.78 14.86
N ARG A 139 -10.47 -0.55 15.32
CA ARG A 139 -11.43 0.34 14.66
C ARG A 139 -10.98 0.71 13.26
N THR A 140 -9.73 1.11 13.10
CA THR A 140 -9.20 1.51 11.79
C THR A 140 -9.12 0.33 10.83
N VAL A 141 -8.69 -0.85 11.29
CA VAL A 141 -8.58 -2.04 10.43
C VAL A 141 -9.96 -2.47 9.91
N VAL A 142 -10.94 -2.65 10.81
CA VAL A 142 -12.29 -3.09 10.43
C VAL A 142 -13.04 -1.98 9.67
N GLY A 143 -12.89 -0.74 10.11
CA GLY A 143 -13.53 0.41 9.49
C GLY A 143 -13.04 0.65 8.07
N SER A 144 -11.72 0.59 7.83
CA SER A 144 -11.13 0.75 6.51
C SER A 144 -11.59 -0.36 5.55
N PHE A 145 -11.67 -1.60 6.02
CA PHE A 145 -12.19 -2.71 5.21
C PHE A 145 -13.66 -2.47 4.78
N LYS A 146 -14.52 -2.05 5.72
CA LYS A 146 -15.92 -1.71 5.44
C LYS A 146 -16.04 -0.51 4.49
N SER A 147 -15.27 0.55 4.73
CA SER A 147 -15.18 1.76 3.89
C SER A 147 -14.84 1.39 2.45
N ALA A 148 -13.81 0.56 2.25
CA ALA A 148 -13.40 0.11 0.93
C ALA A 148 -14.52 -0.63 0.18
N ILE A 149 -15.21 -1.55 0.85
CA ILE A 149 -16.35 -2.30 0.28
C ILE A 149 -17.47 -1.35 -0.14
N GLU A 150 -17.81 -0.37 0.69
CA GLU A 150 -18.85 0.60 0.38
C GLU A 150 -18.49 1.49 -0.82
N ILE A 151 -17.26 2.01 -0.84
CA ILE A 151 -16.73 2.81 -1.95
C ILE A 151 -16.82 2.00 -3.25
N GLU A 152 -16.37 0.75 -3.22
CA GLU A 152 -16.33 -0.11 -4.40
C GLU A 152 -17.73 -0.51 -4.88
N LYS A 153 -18.64 -0.86 -3.97
CA LYS A 153 -20.06 -1.10 -4.30
C LYS A 153 -20.67 0.11 -4.98
N ASN A 154 -20.42 1.32 -4.46
CA ASN A 154 -20.93 2.55 -5.03
C ASN A 154 -20.32 2.83 -6.43
N ARG A 155 -19.03 2.55 -6.63
CA ARG A 155 -18.37 2.66 -7.95
C ARG A 155 -18.99 1.69 -8.96
N LEU A 156 -19.22 0.44 -8.58
CA LEU A 156 -19.82 -0.60 -9.44
C LEU A 156 -21.28 -0.27 -9.78
N LYS A 157 -22.07 0.18 -8.80
CA LYS A 157 -23.46 0.61 -9.02
C LYS A 157 -23.55 1.75 -10.05
N ARG A 158 -22.66 2.75 -9.97
CA ARG A 158 -22.59 3.83 -10.99
C ARG A 158 -22.26 3.32 -12.40
N LYS A 159 -21.60 2.17 -12.51
CA LYS A 159 -21.27 1.51 -13.78
C LYS A 159 -22.28 0.44 -14.19
N GLY A 160 -23.40 0.29 -13.47
CA GLY A 160 -24.39 -0.76 -13.72
C GLY A 160 -23.83 -2.18 -13.55
N LYS A 161 -22.85 -2.36 -12.67
CA LYS A 161 -22.21 -3.66 -12.38
C LYS A 161 -22.55 -4.14 -10.97
N GLU A 162 -22.61 -5.45 -10.79
CA GLU A 162 -22.75 -6.08 -9.47
C GLU A 162 -21.41 -6.22 -8.74
N PHE A 163 -21.49 -6.48 -7.43
CA PHE A 163 -20.31 -6.68 -6.58
C PHE A 163 -19.47 -7.88 -7.04
N TRP A 164 -20.11 -9.00 -7.35
CA TRP A 164 -19.45 -10.19 -7.90
C TRP A 164 -19.25 -10.03 -9.40
N SER A 165 -18.24 -9.26 -9.79
CA SER A 165 -17.91 -9.07 -11.19
C SER A 165 -16.40 -8.93 -11.39
N ALA A 166 -15.92 -9.26 -12.59
CA ALA A 166 -14.53 -9.03 -12.99
C ALA A 166 -14.13 -7.54 -12.95
N HIS A 167 -15.10 -6.63 -12.80
CA HIS A 167 -14.84 -5.19 -12.69
C HIS A 167 -14.54 -4.76 -11.27
N ASN A 168 -14.76 -5.62 -10.26
CA ASN A 168 -14.55 -5.32 -8.86
C ASN A 168 -13.06 -5.35 -8.52
N GLU A 169 -12.50 -4.20 -8.17
CA GLU A 169 -11.07 -4.02 -7.91
C GLU A 169 -10.66 -4.62 -6.55
N LEU A 170 -11.58 -4.73 -5.58
CA LEU A 170 -11.32 -5.48 -4.35
C LEU A 170 -11.14 -6.97 -4.63
N LEU A 171 -12.04 -7.55 -5.43
CA LEU A 171 -11.94 -8.97 -5.79
C LEU A 171 -10.69 -9.26 -6.61
N GLN A 172 -10.32 -8.35 -7.51
CA GLN A 172 -9.05 -8.45 -8.24
C GLN A 172 -7.86 -8.45 -7.28
N GLY A 173 -7.75 -7.44 -6.40
CA GLY A 173 -6.64 -7.33 -5.46
C GLY A 173 -6.56 -8.50 -4.47
N TRP A 174 -7.68 -8.92 -3.88
CA TRP A 174 -7.71 -10.09 -3.00
C TRP A 174 -7.42 -11.39 -3.74
N GLY A 175 -7.88 -11.53 -4.98
CA GLY A 175 -7.55 -12.66 -5.84
C GLY A 175 -6.05 -12.72 -6.16
N MET A 176 -5.41 -11.57 -6.43
CA MET A 176 -3.96 -11.48 -6.62
C MET A 176 -3.21 -11.91 -5.36
N SER A 177 -3.62 -11.44 -4.18
CA SER A 177 -3.04 -11.86 -2.89
C SER A 177 -3.21 -13.37 -2.66
N ALA A 178 -4.41 -13.91 -2.88
CA ALA A 178 -4.67 -15.33 -2.72
C ALA A 178 -3.80 -16.18 -3.66
N ALA A 179 -3.69 -15.80 -4.94
CA ALA A 179 -2.86 -16.48 -5.91
C ALA A 179 -1.38 -16.43 -5.53
N PHE A 180 -0.89 -15.26 -5.09
CA PHE A 180 0.49 -15.10 -4.63
C PHE A 180 0.81 -16.04 -3.46
N HIS A 181 0.02 -16.01 -2.39
CA HIS A 181 0.26 -16.85 -1.21
C HIS A 181 0.06 -18.34 -1.48
N ALA A 182 -0.83 -18.71 -2.42
CA ALA A 182 -0.98 -20.12 -2.84
C ALA A 182 0.21 -20.63 -3.69
N SER A 183 0.98 -19.73 -4.29
CA SER A 183 2.14 -20.05 -5.13
C SER A 183 3.48 -20.08 -4.39
N MET A 184 3.52 -19.61 -3.14
CA MET A 184 4.70 -19.56 -2.28
C MET A 184 4.76 -20.78 -1.36
#